data_AF-A0A1B8GL70-F1
#
_entry.id   AF-A0A1B8GL70-F1
#
_cell.length_a   1.000
_cell.length_b   1.000
_cell.length_c   1.000
_cell.angle_alpha   90.00
_cell.angle_beta   90.00
_cell.angle_gamma   90.00
#
_symmetry.space_group_name_H-M   'P 1'
#
loop_
_entity.id
_entity.type
_entity.pdbx_description
1 polymer ?
#
loop_
_entity_poly.entity_id
_entity_poly.type
_entity_poly.pdbx_seq_one_letter_code
_entity_poly.pdbx_strand_id
1 'polypeptide(L)'
;MLANGTSVSAPMNGYQLIPVNTVSSARSSSANPEDTTWLQGSSGCNNAITSSNSYFISDDYTSTLASTKDFYASLLPVVKTTFSSSDVTYKNAYAIYDYIHVSEIHNSTIPSGDLLTDNVLHQLQTRANQHEFNLAYNSSEPVRAIAGSTLAAEIVQQLNATITSKSASSLAVQFGAYNSFLSFFGLAQLPSVSDDFTGIVDYASAMVFELVTSATVTESSYPSTDQISVRFLFTNGSAAYNPLTEYPLFGQSATSLPWNTFVSSMNKFAISDKASWCSACGDTTGACAATSTSTDSSNSSAARSNSGGISKATAGVIGAMVTLAVLLGLATLVLLFGGLRVVSKKRLTGAHTDREAVSPVSKG
;
A
#
# COMPACT_ATOMS: atom_id res chain seq x y z
N MET A 1 -48.33 -11.23 5.59
CA MET A 1 -49.42 -11.78 6.43
C MET A 1 -49.05 -13.20 6.81
N LEU A 2 -49.24 -13.58 8.07
CA LEU A 2 -49.10 -14.95 8.54
C LEU A 2 -50.41 -15.72 8.32
N ALA A 3 -50.32 -17.06 8.34
CA ALA A 3 -51.46 -17.96 8.09
C ALA A 3 -52.66 -17.77 9.04
N ASN A 4 -52.45 -17.14 10.20
CA ASN A 4 -53.50 -16.82 11.17
C ASN A 4 -54.16 -15.44 10.94
N GLY A 5 -53.92 -14.81 9.78
CA GLY A 5 -54.48 -13.49 9.45
C GLY A 5 -53.80 -12.31 10.13
N THR A 6 -52.76 -12.53 10.95
CA THR A 6 -51.98 -11.43 11.54
C THR A 6 -50.98 -10.85 10.54
N SER A 7 -50.78 -9.55 10.58
CA SER A 7 -49.69 -8.86 9.88
C SER A 7 -48.53 -8.66 10.85
N VAL A 8 -47.40 -9.31 10.59
CA VAL A 8 -46.13 -8.93 11.22
C VAL A 8 -45.58 -7.78 10.39
N SER A 9 -45.59 -6.58 10.97
CA SER A 9 -44.75 -5.48 10.48
C SER A 9 -43.42 -5.60 11.21
N ALA A 10 -42.34 -5.79 10.48
CA ALA A 10 -41.02 -5.66 11.06
C ALA A 10 -40.85 -4.23 11.63
N PRO A 11 -40.11 -4.04 12.74
CA PRO A 11 -39.77 -2.73 13.25
C PRO A 11 -39.12 -1.88 12.14
N MET A 12 -39.29 -0.56 12.19
CA MET A 12 -38.71 0.36 11.20
C MET A 12 -39.03 -0.04 9.75
N ASN A 13 -40.27 -0.43 9.41
CA ASN A 13 -40.64 -0.85 8.04
C ASN A 13 -39.77 -1.97 7.42
N GLY A 14 -39.16 -2.85 8.23
CA GLY A 14 -38.29 -3.92 7.72
C GLY A 14 -36.79 -3.61 7.75
N TYR A 15 -36.37 -2.44 8.26
CA TYR A 15 -34.96 -2.18 8.52
C TYR A 15 -34.45 -3.08 9.66
N GLN A 16 -33.34 -3.76 9.39
CA GLN A 16 -32.56 -4.47 10.40
C GLN A 16 -31.26 -3.70 10.64
N LEU A 17 -30.95 -3.45 11.91
CA LEU A 17 -29.68 -2.85 12.29
C LEU A 17 -28.63 -3.94 12.34
N ILE A 18 -27.64 -3.84 11.45
CA ILE A 18 -26.46 -4.72 11.44
C ILE A 18 -25.33 -3.91 12.09
N PRO A 19 -24.76 -4.35 13.22
CA PRO A 19 -23.63 -3.66 13.82
C PRO A 19 -22.43 -3.72 12.88
N VAL A 20 -21.84 -2.56 12.60
CA VAL A 20 -20.59 -2.44 11.85
C VAL A 20 -19.50 -2.02 12.82
N ASN A 21 -18.49 -2.87 12.97
CA ASN A 21 -17.36 -2.58 13.83
C ASN A 21 -16.29 -1.84 13.04
N THR A 22 -15.76 -0.74 13.60
CA THR A 22 -14.58 -0.08 13.05
C THR A 22 -13.33 -0.75 13.61
N VAL A 23 -12.38 -1.08 12.74
CA VAL A 23 -11.07 -1.58 13.17
C VAL A 23 -10.21 -0.40 13.61
N SER A 24 -10.08 -0.20 14.92
CA SER A 24 -9.22 0.83 15.54
C SER A 24 -7.72 0.52 15.45
N SER A 25 -7.30 -0.28 14.47
CA SER A 25 -5.89 -0.65 14.32
C SER A 25 -5.06 0.57 13.93
N ALA A 26 -3.82 0.64 14.42
CA ALA A 26 -2.82 1.69 14.19
C ALA A 26 -2.38 1.87 12.71
N ARG A 27 -3.23 1.50 11.75
CA ARG A 27 -2.98 1.32 10.30
C ARG A 27 -3.44 2.50 9.45
N SER A 28 -3.99 3.54 10.09
CA SER A 28 -4.19 4.85 9.49
C SER A 28 -3.62 5.89 10.45
N SER A 29 -2.59 6.61 10.03
CA SER A 29 -2.07 7.76 10.79
C SER A 29 -2.93 9.01 10.61
N SER A 30 -3.94 8.97 9.73
CA SER A 30 -4.86 10.08 9.42
C SER A 30 -6.30 9.75 9.83
N ALA A 31 -6.99 10.75 10.37
CA ALA A 31 -8.42 10.68 10.67
C ALA A 31 -9.29 10.51 9.41
N ASN A 32 -8.79 11.02 8.27
CA ASN A 32 -9.42 10.94 6.94
C ASN A 32 -8.38 10.42 5.92
N PRO A 33 -8.10 9.09 5.87
CA PRO A 33 -7.16 8.53 4.90
C PRO A 33 -7.54 8.83 3.44
N GLU A 34 -8.82 9.07 3.15
CA GLU A 34 -9.36 9.51 1.87
C GLU A 34 -8.97 10.95 1.47
N ASP A 35 -8.59 11.81 2.42
CA ASP A 35 -8.12 13.18 2.13
C ASP A 35 -6.66 13.22 1.65
N THR A 36 -6.00 12.06 1.57
CA THR A 36 -4.63 11.97 1.07
C THR A 36 -4.59 11.92 -0.45
N THR A 37 -3.56 12.52 -1.03
CA THR A 37 -3.38 12.53 -2.50
C THR A 37 -3.18 11.13 -3.09
N TRP A 38 -2.80 10.15 -2.27
CA TRP A 38 -2.87 8.72 -2.57
C TRP A 38 -2.99 7.92 -1.26
N LEU A 39 -3.79 6.85 -1.27
CA LEU A 39 -4.19 6.14 -0.05
C LEU A 39 -3.05 5.41 0.68
N GLN A 40 -1.96 5.05 -0.02
CA GLN A 40 -0.83 4.40 0.63
C GLN A 40 -0.04 5.37 1.53
N GLY A 41 -0.17 6.68 1.29
CA GLY A 41 0.46 7.75 2.08
C GLY A 41 -0.07 7.87 3.51
N SER A 42 -1.28 7.33 3.78
CA SER A 42 -1.90 7.31 5.11
C SER A 42 -1.72 5.99 5.87
N SER A 43 -1.00 5.00 5.31
CA SER A 43 -0.87 3.65 5.89
C SER A 43 -0.24 3.56 7.28
N GLY A 44 0.35 4.65 7.78
CA GLY A 44 1.06 4.70 9.05
C GLY A 44 2.38 3.92 9.08
N CYS A 45 2.79 3.30 7.96
CA CYS A 45 3.95 2.44 7.85
C CYS A 45 5.10 3.16 7.13
N ASN A 46 6.14 3.58 7.85
CA ASN A 46 7.17 4.48 7.29
C ASN A 46 7.91 3.91 6.07
N ASN A 47 8.30 2.63 6.12
CA ASN A 47 8.95 1.98 4.97
C ASN A 47 8.01 1.82 3.77
N ALA A 48 6.71 1.56 3.98
CA ALA A 48 5.75 1.48 2.88
C ALA A 48 5.55 2.84 2.22
N ILE A 49 5.43 3.92 3.02
CA ILE A 49 5.34 5.30 2.52
C ILE A 49 6.61 5.69 1.76
N THR A 50 7.79 5.34 2.29
CA THR A 50 9.07 5.63 1.64
C THR A 50 9.20 4.89 0.31
N SER A 51 8.89 3.59 0.28
CA SER A 51 8.89 2.81 -0.95
C SER A 51 7.87 3.35 -1.95
N SER A 52 6.64 3.65 -1.54
CA SER A 52 5.60 4.24 -2.39
C SER A 52 6.10 5.54 -3.05
N ASN A 53 6.67 6.46 -2.26
CA ASN A 53 7.22 7.72 -2.76
C ASN A 53 8.40 7.57 -3.72
N SER A 54 9.15 6.45 -3.65
CA SER A 54 10.23 6.19 -4.61
C SER A 54 9.74 6.07 -6.06
N TYR A 55 8.43 5.81 -6.27
CA TYR A 55 7.84 5.83 -7.60
C TYR A 55 8.05 7.19 -8.28
N PHE A 56 7.90 8.31 -7.56
CA PHE A 56 8.01 9.66 -8.12
C PHE A 56 9.42 10.04 -8.61
N ILE A 57 10.43 9.21 -8.34
CA ILE A 57 11.79 9.37 -8.84
C ILE A 57 12.23 8.23 -9.78
N SER A 58 11.31 7.35 -10.15
CA SER A 58 11.57 6.22 -11.06
C SER A 58 11.59 6.66 -12.54
N ASP A 59 12.27 5.87 -13.37
CA ASP A 59 12.29 6.08 -14.82
C ASP A 59 10.89 5.97 -15.44
N ASP A 60 10.06 5.03 -14.96
CA ASP A 60 8.66 4.86 -15.42
C ASP A 60 7.84 6.13 -15.16
N TYR A 61 7.89 6.66 -13.93
CA TYR A 61 7.18 7.88 -13.58
C TYR A 61 7.68 9.08 -14.37
N THR A 62 9.00 9.29 -14.43
CA THR A 62 9.58 10.47 -15.09
C THR A 62 9.32 10.45 -16.60
N SER A 63 9.39 9.28 -17.23
CA SER A 63 9.02 9.08 -18.64
C SER A 63 7.54 9.37 -18.87
N THR A 64 6.65 8.79 -18.06
CA THR A 64 5.19 8.97 -18.18
C THR A 64 4.78 10.42 -17.95
N LEU A 65 5.36 11.08 -16.94
CA LEU A 65 5.14 12.50 -16.65
C LEU A 65 5.54 13.38 -17.85
N ALA A 66 6.69 13.11 -18.46
CA ALA A 66 7.16 13.86 -19.63
C ALA A 66 6.27 13.61 -20.86
N SER A 67 5.94 12.35 -21.14
CA SER A 67 5.17 11.98 -22.33
C SER A 67 3.70 12.40 -22.28
N THR A 68 3.13 12.60 -21.09
CA THR A 68 1.72 12.97 -20.90
C THR A 68 1.51 14.46 -20.61
N LYS A 69 2.58 15.27 -20.64
CA LYS A 69 2.52 16.70 -20.31
C LYS A 69 1.44 17.44 -21.13
N ASP A 70 1.45 17.29 -22.44
CA ASP A 70 0.52 18.00 -23.32
C ASP A 70 -0.91 17.48 -23.18
N PHE A 71 -1.06 16.18 -22.93
CA PHE A 71 -2.36 15.57 -22.63
C PHE A 71 -3.00 16.22 -21.39
N TYR A 72 -2.28 16.26 -20.27
CA TYR A 72 -2.81 16.90 -19.05
C TYR A 72 -3.01 18.41 -19.23
N ALA A 73 -2.10 19.12 -19.90
CA ALA A 73 -2.28 20.55 -20.16
C ALA A 73 -3.57 20.84 -20.95
N SER A 74 -3.97 19.95 -21.86
CA SER A 74 -5.21 20.06 -22.63
C SER A 74 -6.48 19.96 -21.77
N LEU A 75 -6.41 19.36 -20.58
CA LEU A 75 -7.54 19.18 -19.66
C LEU A 75 -7.76 20.38 -18.72
N LEU A 76 -6.83 21.34 -18.68
CA LEU A 76 -6.95 22.50 -17.80
C LEU A 76 -8.30 23.25 -17.94
N PRO A 77 -8.87 23.49 -19.13
CA PRO A 77 -10.19 24.12 -19.25
C PRO A 77 -11.34 23.36 -18.57
N VAL A 78 -11.19 22.05 -18.40
CA VAL A 78 -12.16 21.16 -17.73
C VAL A 78 -12.04 21.26 -16.22
N VAL A 79 -10.82 21.28 -15.69
CA VAL A 79 -10.56 21.10 -14.26
C VAL A 79 -10.11 22.38 -13.52
N LYS A 80 -10.00 23.52 -14.22
CA LYS A 80 -9.49 24.80 -13.69
C LYS A 80 -10.22 25.36 -12.47
N THR A 81 -11.44 24.90 -12.19
CA THR A 81 -12.20 25.31 -10.99
C THR A 81 -11.63 24.72 -9.71
N THR A 82 -10.86 23.63 -9.83
CA THR A 82 -10.33 22.85 -8.71
C THR A 82 -8.80 22.81 -8.73
N PHE A 83 -8.19 22.68 -9.92
CA PHE A 83 -6.75 22.51 -10.07
C PHE A 83 -6.09 23.73 -10.70
N SER A 84 -4.92 24.11 -10.17
CA SER A 84 -4.07 25.11 -10.81
C SER A 84 -3.34 24.50 -12.01
N SER A 85 -2.85 25.33 -12.93
CA SER A 85 -2.12 24.84 -14.11
C SER A 85 -0.87 24.01 -13.78
N SER A 86 -0.22 24.27 -12.64
CA SER A 86 0.91 23.45 -12.17
C SER A 86 0.50 22.09 -11.62
N ASP A 87 -0.76 21.93 -11.22
CA ASP A 87 -1.28 20.68 -10.65
C ASP A 87 -1.87 19.76 -11.73
N VAL A 88 -2.23 20.27 -12.91
CA VAL A 88 -2.76 19.45 -14.01
C VAL A 88 -1.62 18.71 -14.72
N THR A 89 -1.11 17.66 -14.07
CA THR A 89 -0.03 16.80 -14.55
C THR A 89 -0.24 15.35 -14.10
N TYR A 90 0.55 14.41 -14.64
CA TYR A 90 0.53 13.01 -14.24
C TYR A 90 0.77 12.79 -12.73
N LYS A 91 1.44 13.73 -12.05
CA LYS A 91 1.63 13.67 -10.59
C LYS A 91 0.30 13.60 -9.82
N ASN A 92 -0.76 14.18 -10.38
CA ASN A 92 -2.11 14.20 -9.79
C ASN A 92 -3.08 13.36 -10.64
N ALA A 93 -2.59 12.32 -11.32
CA ALA A 93 -3.38 11.52 -12.25
C ALA A 93 -4.68 11.00 -11.63
N TYR A 94 -4.62 10.42 -10.43
CA TYR A 94 -5.79 9.93 -9.71
C TYR A 94 -6.77 11.05 -9.35
N ALA A 95 -6.31 12.13 -8.72
CA ALA A 95 -7.18 13.23 -8.30
C ALA A 95 -7.91 13.90 -9.49
N ILE A 96 -7.22 14.05 -10.63
CA ILE A 96 -7.81 14.60 -11.86
C ILE A 96 -8.83 13.62 -12.44
N TYR A 97 -8.48 12.33 -12.51
CA TYR A 97 -9.40 11.29 -12.97
C TYR A 97 -10.65 11.22 -12.10
N ASP A 98 -10.51 11.15 -10.77
CA ASP A 98 -11.62 11.05 -9.83
C ASP A 98 -12.55 12.25 -9.93
N TYR A 99 -12.00 13.47 -9.98
CA TYR A 99 -12.79 14.69 -10.17
C TYR A 99 -13.62 14.66 -11.46
N ILE A 100 -13.01 14.26 -12.58
CA ILE A 100 -13.70 14.18 -13.87
C ILE A 100 -14.73 13.04 -13.85
N HIS A 101 -14.37 11.86 -13.35
CA HIS A 101 -15.22 10.67 -13.29
C HIS A 101 -16.48 10.92 -12.46
N VAL A 102 -16.33 11.48 -11.26
CA VAL A 102 -17.47 11.87 -10.41
C VAL A 102 -18.32 12.93 -11.09
N SER A 103 -17.70 13.89 -11.78
CA SER A 103 -18.42 14.93 -12.52
C SER A 103 -19.26 14.35 -13.65
N GLU A 104 -18.75 13.37 -14.40
CA GLU A 104 -19.49 12.67 -15.47
C GLU A 104 -20.72 11.92 -14.94
N ILE A 105 -20.64 11.40 -13.71
CA ILE A 105 -21.74 10.64 -13.10
C ILE A 105 -22.82 11.57 -12.53
N HIS A 106 -22.42 12.69 -11.91
CA HIS A 106 -23.31 13.48 -11.06
C HIS A 106 -23.68 14.86 -11.60
N ASN A 107 -22.88 15.45 -12.47
CA ASN A 107 -23.12 16.81 -12.94
C ASN A 107 -23.95 16.80 -14.23
N SER A 108 -24.89 17.73 -14.33
CA SER A 108 -25.64 17.95 -15.57
C SER A 108 -24.79 18.59 -16.67
N THR A 109 -23.72 19.31 -16.28
CA THR A 109 -22.80 20.00 -17.19
C THR A 109 -21.39 20.02 -16.61
N ILE A 110 -20.39 19.97 -17.48
CA ILE A 110 -18.97 20.05 -17.14
C ILE A 110 -18.33 21.15 -17.99
N PRO A 111 -17.51 22.06 -17.40
CA PRO A 111 -16.77 23.05 -18.15
C PRO A 111 -15.95 22.40 -19.26
N SER A 112 -16.09 22.89 -20.51
CA SER A 112 -15.38 22.32 -21.67
C SER A 112 -15.52 20.80 -21.81
N GLY A 113 -16.69 20.25 -21.42
CA GLY A 113 -16.95 18.81 -21.43
C GLY A 113 -16.88 18.16 -22.82
N ASP A 114 -16.94 18.95 -23.90
CA ASP A 114 -16.68 18.51 -25.28
C ASP A 114 -15.25 17.95 -25.49
N LEU A 115 -14.30 18.30 -24.60
CA LEU A 115 -12.95 17.73 -24.58
C LEU A 115 -12.92 16.31 -24.01
N LEU A 116 -13.93 15.89 -23.25
CA LEU A 116 -14.00 14.59 -22.56
C LEU A 116 -14.53 13.48 -23.49
N THR A 117 -13.86 13.29 -24.63
CA THR A 117 -14.15 12.16 -25.53
C THR A 117 -13.82 10.82 -24.86
N ASP A 118 -14.41 9.72 -25.34
CA ASP A 118 -14.15 8.36 -24.84
C ASP A 118 -12.65 8.02 -24.76
N ASN A 119 -11.86 8.45 -25.76
CA ASN A 119 -10.42 8.23 -25.76
C ASN A 119 -9.68 9.03 -24.66
N VAL A 120 -10.14 10.26 -24.38
CA VAL A 120 -9.60 11.08 -23.30
C VAL A 120 -9.95 10.49 -21.94
N LEU A 121 -11.19 10.04 -21.75
CA LEU A 121 -11.65 9.37 -20.53
C LEU A 121 -10.89 8.06 -20.30
N HIS A 122 -10.70 7.25 -21.35
CA HIS A 122 -9.91 6.02 -21.27
C HIS A 122 -8.43 6.31 -20.94
N GLN A 123 -7.83 7.34 -21.54
CA GLN A 123 -6.46 7.73 -21.23
C GLN A 123 -6.33 8.26 -19.79
N LEU A 124 -7.32 9.01 -19.29
CA LEU A 124 -7.38 9.44 -17.88
C LEU A 124 -7.41 8.24 -16.94
N GLN A 125 -8.32 7.28 -17.20
CA GLN A 125 -8.47 6.08 -16.39
C GLN A 125 -7.19 5.24 -16.38
N THR A 126 -6.61 4.95 -17.55
CA THR A 126 -5.39 4.14 -17.65
C THR A 126 -4.19 4.80 -16.98
N ARG A 127 -4.07 6.14 -17.01
CA ARG A 127 -3.02 6.86 -16.28
C ARG A 127 -3.26 6.88 -14.78
N ALA A 128 -4.51 7.02 -14.33
CA ALA A 128 -4.83 6.88 -12.91
C ALA A 128 -4.54 5.46 -12.40
N ASN A 129 -4.90 4.43 -13.17
CA ASN A 129 -4.59 3.03 -12.88
C ASN A 129 -3.07 2.82 -12.74
N GLN A 130 -2.29 3.27 -13.72
CA GLN A 130 -0.83 3.18 -13.67
C GLN A 130 -0.26 3.90 -12.44
N HIS A 131 -0.76 5.09 -12.12
CA HIS A 131 -0.32 5.86 -10.97
C HIS A 131 -0.59 5.13 -9.65
N GLU A 132 -1.85 4.72 -9.42
CA GLU A 132 -2.25 4.10 -8.15
C GLU A 132 -1.66 2.70 -7.97
N PHE A 133 -1.56 1.90 -9.03
CA PHE A 133 -0.96 0.57 -8.93
C PHE A 133 0.52 0.64 -8.53
N ASN A 134 1.29 1.54 -9.15
CA ASN A 134 2.70 1.73 -8.81
C ASN A 134 2.91 2.31 -7.40
N LEU A 135 1.96 3.11 -6.90
CA LEU A 135 2.01 3.61 -5.53
C LEU A 135 1.63 2.54 -4.49
N ALA A 136 0.77 1.58 -4.86
CA ALA A 136 0.31 0.50 -4.00
C ALA A 136 1.23 -0.72 -3.99
N TYR A 137 1.92 -1.02 -5.10
CA TYR A 137 2.69 -2.27 -5.23
C TYR A 137 4.00 -2.09 -6.01
N ASN A 138 5.02 -2.82 -5.57
CA ASN A 138 6.27 -3.03 -6.31
C ASN A 138 6.81 -4.42 -5.93
N SER A 139 7.05 -5.27 -6.92
CA SER A 139 7.53 -6.64 -6.71
C SER A 139 8.91 -6.72 -6.04
N SER A 140 9.76 -5.70 -6.25
CA SER A 140 11.08 -5.60 -5.63
C SER A 140 11.04 -5.02 -4.21
N GLU A 141 9.94 -4.38 -3.83
CA GLU A 141 9.73 -3.79 -2.51
C GLU A 141 8.34 -4.14 -1.95
N PRO A 142 8.08 -5.40 -1.58
CA PRO A 142 6.75 -5.86 -1.18
C PRO A 142 6.12 -5.10 0.00
N VAL A 143 6.96 -4.46 0.84
CA VAL A 143 6.50 -3.61 1.95
C VAL A 143 5.60 -2.46 1.48
N ARG A 144 5.73 -2.02 0.21
CA ARG A 144 4.83 -1.02 -0.39
C ARG A 144 3.36 -1.42 -0.28
N ALA A 145 3.09 -2.72 -0.39
CA ALA A 145 1.76 -3.31 -0.34
C ALA A 145 1.33 -3.76 1.07
N ILE A 146 1.76 -3.05 2.13
CA ILE A 146 1.45 -3.38 3.53
C ILE A 146 -0.05 -3.54 3.81
N ALA A 147 -0.91 -2.81 3.09
CA ALA A 147 -2.36 -2.94 3.18
C ALA A 147 -2.81 -4.35 2.73
N GLY A 148 -2.28 -4.83 1.61
CA GLY A 148 -2.53 -6.17 1.09
C GLY A 148 -1.96 -7.27 2.01
N SER A 149 -0.76 -7.05 2.58
CA SER A 149 -0.18 -7.95 3.58
C SER A 149 -1.03 -8.10 4.84
N THR A 150 -1.61 -7.00 5.32
CA THR A 150 -2.52 -7.01 6.45
C THR A 150 -3.81 -7.76 6.10
N LEU A 151 -4.41 -7.40 4.98
CA LEU A 151 -5.66 -8.00 4.50
C LEU A 151 -5.52 -9.52 4.30
N ALA A 152 -4.37 -9.98 3.81
CA ALA A 152 -4.10 -11.40 3.66
C ALA A 152 -4.12 -12.15 4.99
N ALA A 153 -3.56 -11.56 6.05
CA ALA A 153 -3.63 -12.15 7.39
C ALA A 153 -5.08 -12.21 7.89
N GLU A 154 -5.85 -11.16 7.68
CA GLU A 154 -7.26 -11.08 8.09
C GLU A 154 -8.12 -12.10 7.33
N ILE A 155 -7.92 -12.27 6.02
CA ILE A 155 -8.59 -13.31 5.22
C ILE A 155 -8.31 -14.71 5.80
N VAL A 156 -7.04 -15.05 6.02
CA VAL A 156 -6.68 -16.37 6.58
C VAL A 156 -7.30 -16.57 7.96
N GLN A 157 -7.26 -15.56 8.83
CA GLN A 157 -7.84 -15.62 10.17
C GLN A 157 -9.35 -15.86 10.11
N GLN A 158 -10.07 -15.14 9.24
CA GLN A 158 -11.52 -15.26 9.13
C GLN A 158 -11.96 -16.61 8.56
N LEU A 159 -11.30 -17.08 7.49
CA LEU A 159 -11.59 -18.40 6.94
C LEU A 159 -11.28 -19.52 7.96
N ASN A 160 -10.17 -19.40 8.70
CA ASN A 160 -9.85 -20.35 9.76
C ASN A 160 -10.88 -20.31 10.90
N ALA A 161 -11.42 -19.13 11.24
CA ALA A 161 -12.49 -19.00 12.22
C ALA A 161 -13.77 -19.72 11.76
N THR A 162 -14.14 -19.63 10.47
CA THR A 162 -15.26 -20.40 9.90
C THR A 162 -15.03 -21.91 10.04
N ILE A 163 -13.84 -22.41 9.72
CA ILE A 163 -13.50 -23.84 9.82
C ILE A 163 -13.56 -24.31 11.28
N THR A 164 -12.87 -23.61 12.18
CA THR A 164 -12.73 -24.01 13.59
C THR A 164 -14.03 -23.88 14.38
N SER A 165 -14.89 -22.93 14.00
CA SER A 165 -16.23 -22.76 14.57
C SER A 165 -17.29 -23.66 13.92
N LYS A 166 -16.91 -24.50 12.95
CA LYS A 166 -17.83 -25.35 12.18
C LYS A 166 -18.98 -24.55 11.57
N SER A 167 -18.64 -23.45 10.91
CA SER A 167 -19.58 -22.53 10.24
C SER A 167 -20.56 -21.78 11.17
N ALA A 168 -20.35 -21.77 12.48
CA ALA A 168 -21.11 -20.88 13.37
C ALA A 168 -20.92 -19.39 12.98
N SER A 169 -19.75 -19.03 12.45
CA SER A 169 -19.52 -17.78 11.72
C SER A 169 -19.24 -18.10 10.25
N SER A 170 -20.29 -18.01 9.41
CA SER A 170 -20.23 -18.39 7.99
C SER A 170 -19.91 -17.25 7.03
N LEU A 171 -20.03 -16.00 7.47
CA LEU A 171 -19.84 -14.82 6.62
C LEU A 171 -19.06 -13.76 7.37
N ALA A 172 -18.00 -13.25 6.74
CA ALA A 172 -17.29 -12.07 7.15
C ALA A 172 -17.33 -11.06 6.00
N VAL A 173 -17.71 -9.82 6.31
CA VAL A 173 -17.72 -8.71 5.35
C VAL A 173 -16.77 -7.64 5.86
N GLN A 174 -15.86 -7.21 5.00
CA GLN A 174 -14.93 -6.13 5.28
C GLN A 174 -15.06 -5.08 4.18
N PHE A 175 -15.04 -3.82 4.58
CA PHE A 175 -15.08 -2.68 3.67
C PHE A 175 -13.70 -2.04 3.64
N GLY A 176 -13.20 -1.77 2.45
CA GLY A 176 -11.90 -1.17 2.22
C GLY A 176 -11.89 -0.36 0.94
N ALA A 177 -10.81 0.38 0.74
CA ALA A 177 -10.62 1.20 -0.44
C ALA A 177 -9.82 0.46 -1.54
N TYR A 178 -9.76 1.05 -2.74
CA TYR A 178 -9.12 0.45 -3.91
C TYR A 178 -7.65 0.09 -3.69
N ASN A 179 -6.92 0.79 -2.82
CA ASN A 179 -5.51 0.49 -2.54
C ASN A 179 -5.31 -0.88 -1.88
N SER A 180 -6.27 -1.34 -1.08
CA SER A 180 -6.26 -2.67 -0.50
C SER A 180 -6.39 -3.75 -1.58
N PHE A 181 -7.23 -3.51 -2.59
CA PHE A 181 -7.34 -4.37 -3.77
C PHE A 181 -6.02 -4.40 -4.54
N LEU A 182 -5.51 -3.24 -4.98
CA LEU A 182 -4.25 -3.14 -5.76
C LEU A 182 -3.07 -3.80 -5.04
N SER A 183 -2.92 -3.52 -3.73
CA SER A 183 -1.88 -4.11 -2.89
C SER A 183 -2.00 -5.63 -2.84
N PHE A 184 -3.20 -6.15 -2.59
CA PHE A 184 -3.44 -7.59 -2.53
C PHE A 184 -3.23 -8.24 -3.92
N PHE A 185 -3.72 -7.63 -4.99
CA PHE A 185 -3.60 -8.12 -6.35
C PHE A 185 -2.14 -8.29 -6.76
N GLY A 186 -1.30 -7.29 -6.50
CA GLY A 186 0.13 -7.36 -6.74
C GLY A 186 0.79 -8.50 -5.95
N LEU A 187 0.51 -8.61 -4.65
CA LEU A 187 1.07 -9.68 -3.79
C LEU A 187 0.59 -11.08 -4.20
N ALA A 188 -0.66 -11.21 -4.64
CA ALA A 188 -1.26 -12.45 -5.11
C ALA A 188 -0.90 -12.80 -6.57
N GLN A 189 -0.09 -11.98 -7.24
CA GLN A 189 0.35 -12.15 -8.63
C GLN A 189 -0.80 -12.13 -9.66
N LEU A 190 -1.92 -11.51 -9.32
CA LEU A 190 -3.09 -11.40 -10.19
C LEU A 190 -2.87 -10.56 -11.46
N PRO A 191 -1.96 -9.55 -11.52
CA PRO A 191 -1.62 -8.87 -12.77
C PRO A 191 -1.12 -9.80 -13.89
N SER A 192 -0.65 -11.01 -13.57
CA SER A 192 -0.27 -12.01 -14.59
C SER A 192 -1.47 -12.74 -15.22
N VAL A 193 -2.66 -12.57 -14.65
CA VAL A 193 -3.90 -13.27 -15.03
C VAL A 193 -4.80 -12.39 -15.90
N SER A 194 -4.97 -11.12 -15.54
CA SER A 194 -5.76 -10.13 -16.29
C SER A 194 -5.25 -8.72 -16.02
N ASP A 195 -5.37 -7.82 -17.00
CA ASP A 195 -5.05 -6.40 -16.85
C ASP A 195 -5.97 -5.70 -15.83
N ASP A 196 -7.16 -6.26 -15.58
CA ASP A 196 -8.13 -5.77 -14.57
C ASP A 196 -7.53 -5.66 -13.17
N PHE A 197 -6.49 -6.45 -12.87
CA PHE A 197 -5.84 -6.48 -11.57
C PHE A 197 -4.76 -5.41 -11.38
N THR A 198 -4.65 -4.48 -12.32
CA THR A 198 -3.83 -3.27 -12.21
C THR A 198 -4.66 -1.99 -12.23
N GLY A 199 -5.99 -2.10 -12.36
CA GLY A 199 -6.91 -0.98 -12.41
C GLY A 199 -7.47 -0.59 -11.06
N ILE A 200 -7.73 0.70 -10.88
CA ILE A 200 -8.59 1.19 -9.78
C ILE A 200 -9.95 0.51 -9.97
N VAL A 201 -10.41 -0.19 -8.93
CA VAL A 201 -11.67 -0.92 -8.96
C VAL A 201 -12.85 0.05 -8.96
N ASP A 202 -13.90 -0.29 -9.69
CA ASP A 202 -15.14 0.47 -9.79
C ASP A 202 -15.89 0.47 -8.44
N TYR A 203 -16.80 1.42 -8.26
CA TYR A 203 -17.66 1.43 -7.08
C TYR A 203 -18.46 0.14 -6.92
N ALA A 204 -18.58 -0.33 -5.68
CA ALA A 204 -19.23 -1.58 -5.32
C ALA A 204 -18.56 -2.86 -5.89
N SER A 205 -17.29 -2.78 -6.27
CA SER A 205 -16.46 -3.96 -6.53
C SER A 205 -16.31 -4.84 -5.29
N ALA A 206 -16.13 -6.14 -5.52
CA ALA A 206 -15.93 -7.10 -4.46
C ALA A 206 -14.93 -8.18 -4.88
N MET A 207 -14.07 -8.57 -3.93
CA MET A 207 -13.32 -9.81 -4.01
C MET A 207 -13.77 -10.75 -2.90
N VAL A 208 -13.94 -12.03 -3.25
CA VAL A 208 -14.60 -13.03 -2.41
C VAL A 208 -13.69 -14.24 -2.30
N PHE A 209 -13.54 -14.75 -1.07
CA PHE A 209 -12.82 -15.98 -0.78
C PHE A 209 -13.82 -16.96 -0.19
N GLU A 210 -14.03 -18.08 -0.86
CA GLU A 210 -15.01 -19.07 -0.43
C GLU A 210 -14.32 -20.36 -0.01
N LEU A 211 -14.71 -20.88 1.15
CA LEU A 211 -14.41 -22.25 1.54
C LEU A 211 -15.36 -23.20 0.81
N VAL A 212 -14.79 -24.14 0.06
CA VAL A 212 -15.54 -25.14 -0.70
C VAL A 212 -15.09 -26.54 -0.32
N THR A 213 -16.02 -27.48 -0.34
CA THR A 213 -15.77 -28.89 -0.06
C THR A 213 -16.74 -29.76 -0.86
N SER A 214 -16.30 -30.95 -1.25
CA SER A 214 -17.16 -31.99 -1.82
C SER A 214 -17.63 -33.00 -0.77
N ALA A 215 -17.16 -32.88 0.48
CA ALA A 215 -17.62 -33.72 1.58
C ALA A 215 -19.04 -33.32 2.01
N THR A 216 -19.84 -34.32 2.41
CA THR A 216 -21.16 -34.07 2.99
C THR A 216 -21.00 -33.38 4.33
N VAL A 217 -21.51 -32.15 4.45
CA VAL A 217 -21.53 -31.38 5.71
C VAL A 217 -22.86 -31.58 6.41
N THR A 218 -22.85 -31.98 7.68
CA THR A 218 -24.02 -32.08 8.56
C THR A 218 -23.72 -31.41 9.90
N GLU A 219 -24.74 -31.23 10.76
CA GLU A 219 -24.52 -30.68 12.12
C GLU A 219 -23.50 -31.49 12.94
N SER A 220 -23.41 -32.81 12.68
CA SER A 220 -22.51 -33.73 13.40
C SER A 220 -21.23 -34.09 12.64
N SER A 221 -21.12 -33.70 11.36
CA SER A 221 -19.99 -34.03 10.49
C SER A 221 -19.52 -32.79 9.73
N TYR A 222 -18.33 -32.31 10.08
CA TYR A 222 -17.68 -31.18 9.41
C TYR A 222 -16.39 -31.68 8.74
N PRO A 223 -16.06 -31.24 7.52
CA PRO A 223 -14.89 -31.69 6.79
C PRO A 223 -13.60 -31.36 7.53
N SER A 224 -12.63 -32.26 7.45
CA SER A 224 -11.26 -31.96 7.85
C SER A 224 -10.59 -31.01 6.85
N THR A 225 -9.51 -30.35 7.25
CA THR A 225 -8.86 -29.30 6.44
C THR A 225 -8.30 -29.80 5.11
N ASP A 226 -7.96 -31.09 5.01
CA ASP A 226 -7.54 -31.75 3.76
C ASP A 226 -8.69 -31.95 2.76
N GLN A 227 -9.94 -31.82 3.21
CA GLN A 227 -11.14 -31.89 2.38
C GLN A 227 -11.69 -30.51 2.02
N ILE A 228 -11.02 -29.43 2.44
CA ILE A 228 -11.44 -28.06 2.21
C ILE A 228 -10.50 -27.41 1.20
N SER A 229 -11.08 -26.68 0.26
CA SER A 229 -10.38 -25.82 -0.69
C SER A 229 -10.90 -24.39 -0.60
N VAL A 230 -10.13 -23.46 -1.15
CA VAL A 230 -10.47 -22.05 -1.28
C VAL A 230 -10.57 -21.73 -2.76
N ARG A 231 -11.62 -21.02 -3.17
CA ARG A 231 -11.68 -20.34 -4.46
C ARG A 231 -11.76 -18.83 -4.28
N PHE A 232 -11.16 -18.11 -5.22
CA PHE A 232 -11.15 -16.66 -5.26
C PHE A 232 -12.01 -16.16 -6.39
N LEU A 233 -12.93 -15.25 -6.09
CA LEU A 233 -13.78 -14.60 -7.07
C LEU A 233 -13.60 -13.09 -7.01
N PHE A 234 -13.72 -12.43 -8.15
CA PHE A 234 -13.69 -10.98 -8.25
C PHE A 234 -14.80 -10.49 -9.17
N THR A 235 -15.39 -9.37 -8.80
CA THR A 235 -16.22 -8.53 -9.66
C THR A 235 -15.73 -7.10 -9.58
N ASN A 236 -15.53 -6.49 -10.74
CA ASN A 236 -15.30 -5.06 -10.86
C ASN A 236 -16.65 -4.38 -11.06
N GLY A 237 -17.07 -3.57 -10.08
CA GLY A 237 -18.40 -2.99 -10.00
C GLY A 237 -19.44 -3.94 -9.39
N SER A 238 -20.68 -3.47 -9.38
CA SER A 238 -21.81 -4.17 -8.74
C SER A 238 -22.06 -5.56 -9.34
N ALA A 239 -22.09 -6.56 -8.46
CA ALA A 239 -22.29 -7.97 -8.81
C ALA A 239 -23.63 -8.26 -9.52
N ALA A 240 -24.61 -7.36 -9.41
CA ALA A 240 -25.90 -7.47 -10.09
C ALA A 240 -25.79 -7.28 -11.62
N TYR A 241 -24.76 -6.55 -12.07
CA TYR A 241 -24.50 -6.29 -13.49
C TYR A 241 -23.26 -7.05 -13.98
N ASN A 242 -22.28 -7.26 -13.10
CA ASN A 242 -21.03 -7.96 -13.38
C ASN A 242 -20.95 -9.23 -12.52
N PRO A 243 -21.26 -10.43 -13.05
CA PRO A 243 -21.22 -11.65 -12.25
C PRO A 243 -19.82 -11.92 -11.66
N LEU A 244 -19.78 -12.48 -10.45
CA LEU A 244 -18.54 -12.93 -9.82
C LEU A 244 -17.81 -13.94 -10.72
N THR A 245 -16.56 -13.64 -11.03
CA THR A 245 -15.70 -14.48 -11.88
C THR A 245 -14.60 -15.11 -11.04
N GLU A 246 -14.38 -16.41 -11.21
CA GLU A 246 -13.35 -17.17 -10.48
C GLU A 246 -11.98 -16.98 -11.14
N TYR A 247 -10.95 -16.68 -10.35
CA TYR A 247 -9.59 -16.47 -10.84
C TYR A 247 -8.57 -17.31 -10.06
N PRO A 248 -7.50 -17.81 -10.71
CA PRO A 248 -6.43 -18.47 -10.01
C PRO A 248 -5.60 -17.48 -9.18
N LEU A 249 -5.05 -17.94 -8.07
CA LEU A 249 -4.18 -17.14 -7.19
C LEU A 249 -2.73 -17.61 -7.24
N PHE A 250 -1.83 -16.69 -6.91
CA PHE A 250 -0.40 -16.94 -6.64
C PHE A 250 0.38 -17.48 -7.85
N GLY A 251 0.00 -17.06 -9.06
CA GLY A 251 0.64 -17.50 -10.31
C GLY A 251 0.36 -18.96 -10.67
N GLN A 252 -0.65 -19.58 -10.07
CA GLN A 252 -1.09 -20.94 -10.41
C GLN A 252 -2.09 -20.92 -11.56
N SER A 253 -2.41 -22.11 -12.10
CA SER A 253 -3.46 -22.28 -13.11
C SER A 253 -4.80 -22.74 -12.53
N ALA A 254 -4.78 -23.40 -11.38
CA ALA A 254 -5.99 -23.89 -10.72
C ALA A 254 -6.70 -22.76 -9.96
N THR A 255 -8.02 -22.67 -10.12
CA THR A 255 -8.88 -21.69 -9.45
C THR A 255 -9.37 -22.14 -8.07
N SER A 256 -9.29 -23.46 -7.80
CA SER A 256 -9.53 -24.07 -6.50
C SER A 256 -8.20 -24.51 -5.87
N LEU A 257 -7.91 -24.03 -4.66
CA LEU A 257 -6.67 -24.29 -3.93
C LEU A 257 -6.95 -25.07 -2.64
N PRO A 258 -6.27 -26.20 -2.38
CA PRO A 258 -6.36 -26.86 -1.09
C PRO A 258 -6.06 -25.90 0.06
N TRP A 259 -6.81 -25.99 1.16
CA TRP A 259 -6.72 -25.07 2.30
C TRP A 259 -5.27 -24.84 2.77
N ASN A 260 -4.50 -25.93 2.95
CA ASN A 260 -3.12 -25.84 3.40
C ASN A 260 -2.21 -25.10 2.39
N THR A 261 -2.44 -25.31 1.08
CA THR A 261 -1.73 -24.60 0.02
C THR A 261 -2.08 -23.11 0.04
N PHE A 262 -3.37 -22.77 0.17
CA PHE A 262 -3.85 -21.40 0.28
C PHE A 262 -3.20 -20.67 1.47
N VAL A 263 -3.28 -21.26 2.67
CA VAL A 263 -2.67 -20.68 3.89
C VAL A 263 -1.17 -20.50 3.72
N SER A 264 -0.46 -21.51 3.20
CA SER A 264 0.99 -21.43 2.99
C SER A 264 1.39 -20.32 2.00
N SER A 265 0.58 -20.09 0.97
CA SER A 265 0.82 -19.04 -0.03
C SER A 265 0.50 -17.65 0.49
N MET A 266 -0.61 -17.47 1.21
CA MET A 266 -0.95 -16.21 1.88
C MET A 266 0.13 -15.83 2.90
N ASN A 267 0.60 -16.79 3.70
CA ASN A 267 1.61 -16.55 4.74
C ASN A 267 2.99 -16.16 4.20
N LYS A 268 3.23 -16.23 2.89
CA LYS A 268 4.47 -15.69 2.29
C LYS A 268 4.57 -14.17 2.38
N PHE A 269 3.42 -13.50 2.46
CA PHE A 269 3.35 -12.03 2.47
C PHE A 269 2.41 -11.47 3.54
N ALA A 270 1.63 -12.31 4.23
CA ALA A 270 0.75 -11.89 5.29
C ALA A 270 1.52 -11.33 6.49
N ILE A 271 1.02 -10.25 7.07
CA ILE A 271 1.53 -9.66 8.32
C ILE A 271 0.38 -9.64 9.33
N SER A 272 0.38 -10.61 10.24
CA SER A 272 -0.73 -10.87 11.16
C SER A 272 -0.59 -10.21 12.53
N ASP A 273 0.63 -9.87 12.92
CA ASP A 273 0.93 -9.40 14.27
C ASP A 273 1.65 -8.05 14.27
N LYS A 274 1.53 -7.38 15.41
CA LYS A 274 2.07 -6.04 15.61
C LYS A 274 3.59 -6.02 15.52
N ALA A 275 4.29 -7.05 15.98
CA ALA A 275 5.75 -7.05 15.97
C ALA A 275 6.30 -7.16 14.55
N SER A 276 5.73 -8.06 13.74
CA SER A 276 6.03 -8.19 12.32
C SER A 276 5.70 -6.90 11.56
N TRP A 277 4.58 -6.25 11.87
CA TRP A 277 4.20 -4.97 11.28
C TRP A 277 5.23 -3.88 11.60
N CYS A 278 5.59 -3.69 12.88
CA CYS A 278 6.58 -2.70 13.29
C CYS A 278 7.94 -2.95 12.64
N SER A 279 8.36 -4.21 12.57
CA SER A 279 9.61 -4.60 11.91
C SER A 279 9.59 -4.31 10.41
N ALA A 280 8.47 -4.60 9.73
CA ALA A 280 8.34 -4.33 8.30
C ALA A 280 8.33 -2.82 8.02
N CYS A 281 7.63 -2.06 8.85
CA CYS A 281 7.48 -0.61 8.71
C CYS A 281 8.71 0.19 9.15
N GLY A 282 9.62 -0.41 9.91
CA GLY A 282 10.81 0.26 10.43
C GLY A 282 10.50 1.23 11.58
N ASP A 283 9.33 1.08 12.20
CA ASP A 283 8.84 1.99 13.23
C ASP A 283 9.27 1.52 14.61
N THR A 284 9.84 2.42 15.41
CA THR A 284 10.38 2.14 16.75
C THR A 284 9.72 2.97 17.86
N THR A 285 8.76 3.83 17.50
CA THR A 285 8.10 4.76 18.42
C THR A 285 6.62 4.43 18.58
N GLY A 286 5.93 5.13 19.49
CA GLY A 286 4.48 4.99 19.68
C GLY A 286 4.07 3.55 19.98
N ALA A 287 3.14 3.00 19.18
CA ALA A 287 2.67 1.64 19.32
C ALA A 287 3.80 0.60 19.18
N CYS A 288 4.86 0.89 18.43
CA CYS A 288 5.98 -0.02 18.18
C CYS A 288 7.09 0.02 19.25
N ALA A 289 7.06 0.99 20.17
CA ALA A 289 8.07 1.13 21.22
C ALA A 289 8.14 -0.06 22.20
N ALA A 290 7.01 -0.75 22.41
CA ALA A 290 6.95 -1.94 23.28
C ALA A 290 7.55 -3.19 22.61
N THR A 291 7.71 -3.18 21.29
CA THR A 291 8.29 -4.30 20.53
C THR A 291 9.81 -4.16 20.42
N SER A 292 10.35 -2.94 20.36
CA SER A 292 11.78 -2.67 20.26
C SER A 292 12.61 -3.16 21.47
N THR A 293 12.02 -3.22 22.67
CA THR A 293 12.70 -3.67 23.89
C THR A 293 13.00 -5.16 23.95
N SER A 294 12.48 -5.98 23.02
CA SER A 294 12.74 -7.42 22.98
C SER A 294 14.00 -7.82 22.19
N THR A 295 14.70 -6.86 21.55
CA THR A 295 15.86 -7.16 20.67
C THR A 295 17.22 -6.77 21.28
N ASP A 296 17.25 -6.06 22.41
CA ASP A 296 18.49 -5.51 22.99
C ASP A 296 19.06 -6.29 24.19
N SER A 297 18.95 -7.62 24.19
CA SER A 297 19.63 -8.47 25.19
C SER A 297 20.66 -9.42 24.57
N SER A 298 21.55 -8.90 23.72
CA SER A 298 22.78 -9.61 23.39
C SER A 298 23.82 -9.44 24.51
N ASN A 299 23.66 -10.23 25.57
CA ASN A 299 24.70 -10.43 26.57
C ASN A 299 25.78 -11.33 25.97
N SER A 300 27.03 -10.89 26.06
CA SER A 300 28.22 -11.59 25.56
C SER A 300 28.43 -12.91 26.30
N SER A 301 28.27 -14.03 25.58
CA SER A 301 28.93 -15.29 25.97
C SER A 301 29.30 -16.10 24.74
N ALA A 302 30.59 -16.41 24.65
CA ALA A 302 31.17 -17.18 23.57
C ALA A 302 30.82 -18.67 23.73
N ALA A 303 30.22 -19.27 22.70
CA ALA A 303 30.27 -20.71 22.47
C ALA A 303 30.12 -21.00 20.97
N ARG A 304 31.08 -21.75 20.44
CA ARG A 304 31.11 -22.26 19.06
C ARG A 304 30.23 -23.49 18.95
N SER A 305 29.33 -23.56 17.96
CA SER A 305 29.15 -24.73 17.09
C SER A 305 28.17 -24.44 15.95
N ASN A 306 28.33 -25.21 14.89
CA ASN A 306 27.92 -24.99 13.51
C ASN A 306 26.50 -25.54 13.22
N SER A 307 25.64 -24.81 12.51
CA SER A 307 24.81 -25.32 11.39
C SER A 307 23.95 -24.19 10.80
N GLY A 308 23.72 -24.28 9.49
CA GLY A 308 23.36 -23.18 8.61
C GLY A 308 22.00 -22.51 8.87
N GLY A 309 22.00 -21.20 8.70
CA GLY A 309 20.82 -20.34 8.69
C GLY A 309 21.13 -19.09 7.86
N ILE A 310 20.21 -18.77 6.95
CA ILE A 310 20.31 -17.79 5.87
C ILE A 310 20.82 -16.41 6.34
N SER A 311 21.75 -15.87 5.56
CA SER A 311 22.43 -14.57 5.74
C SER A 311 21.44 -13.43 5.98
N LYS A 312 21.35 -12.95 7.23
CA LYS A 312 20.88 -11.60 7.53
C LYS A 312 22.01 -10.62 7.20
N ALA A 313 22.05 -10.18 5.96
CA ALA A 313 22.83 -9.03 5.55
C ALA A 313 22.07 -8.32 4.43
N THR A 314 21.71 -7.06 4.70
CA THR A 314 21.38 -5.94 3.79
C THR A 314 20.07 -5.22 4.16
N ALA A 315 19.88 -4.87 5.43
CA ALA A 315 18.83 -3.93 5.86
C ALA A 315 19.38 -2.62 6.46
N GLY A 316 20.70 -2.41 6.44
CA GLY A 316 21.36 -1.26 7.08
C GLY A 316 22.18 -0.37 6.15
N VAL A 317 22.16 -0.57 4.83
CA VAL A 317 23.07 0.15 3.91
C VAL A 317 22.35 1.17 3.01
N ILE A 318 21.06 0.99 2.72
CA ILE A 318 20.36 1.86 1.75
C ILE A 318 19.94 3.20 2.38
N GLY A 319 19.46 3.20 3.63
CA GLY A 319 19.11 4.44 4.34
C GLY A 319 20.33 5.34 4.65
N ALA A 320 21.49 4.74 4.87
CA ALA A 320 22.74 5.49 5.10
C ALA A 320 23.28 6.14 3.81
N MET A 321 23.14 5.48 2.66
CA MET A 321 23.65 6.03 1.38
C MET A 321 22.81 7.21 0.88
N VAL A 322 21.48 7.15 1.02
CA VAL A 322 20.59 8.23 0.57
C VAL A 322 20.73 9.47 1.45
N THR A 323 20.81 9.30 2.77
CA THR A 323 21.05 10.42 3.69
C THR A 323 22.42 11.05 3.46
N LEU A 324 23.46 10.24 3.21
CA LEU A 324 24.80 10.75 2.89
C LEU A 324 24.81 11.50 1.55
N ALA A 325 24.12 11.01 0.53
CA ALA A 325 24.04 11.66 -0.78
C ALA A 325 23.31 13.01 -0.72
N VAL A 326 22.20 13.10 0.03
CA VAL A 326 21.46 14.36 0.22
C VAL A 326 22.29 15.36 1.03
N LEU A 327 22.95 14.93 2.10
CA LEU A 327 23.79 15.79 2.92
C LEU A 327 25.02 16.29 2.15
N LEU A 328 25.67 15.44 1.36
CA LEU A 328 26.80 15.84 0.51
C LEU A 328 26.32 16.75 -0.63
N GLY A 329 25.17 16.47 -1.23
CA GLY A 329 24.56 17.33 -2.26
C GLY A 329 24.26 18.73 -1.73
N LEU A 330 23.60 18.84 -0.58
CA LEU A 330 23.33 20.14 0.07
C LEU A 330 24.63 20.86 0.48
N ALA A 331 25.60 20.14 1.03
CA ALA A 331 26.90 20.72 1.38
C ALA A 331 27.64 21.26 0.16
N THR A 332 27.61 20.57 -0.99
CA THR A 332 28.22 21.05 -2.24
C THR A 332 27.53 22.29 -2.81
N LEU A 333 26.19 22.35 -2.75
CA LEU A 333 25.42 23.54 -3.14
C LEU A 333 25.77 24.76 -2.29
N VAL A 334 25.89 24.59 -0.96
CA VAL A 334 26.29 25.66 -0.05
C VAL A 334 27.72 26.13 -0.32
N LEU A 335 28.65 25.22 -0.63
CA LEU A 335 30.03 25.60 -0.95
C LEU A 335 30.14 26.33 -2.29
N LEU A 336 29.37 25.92 -3.31
CA LEU A 336 29.39 26.52 -4.65
C LEU A 336 28.73 27.90 -4.70
N PHE A 337 27.58 28.07 -4.04
CA PHE A 337 26.82 29.32 -4.09
C PHE A 337 27.07 30.26 -2.90
N GLY A 338 27.63 29.74 -1.79
CA GLY A 338 27.95 30.52 -0.59
C GLY A 338 29.37 31.11 -0.55
N GLY A 339 30.20 30.88 -1.57
CA GLY A 339 31.57 31.44 -1.64
C GLY A 339 32.56 30.84 -0.63
N LEU A 340 32.23 29.72 0.02
CA LEU A 340 33.03 29.07 1.04
C LEU A 340 34.00 28.06 0.41
N ARG A 341 35.28 28.13 0.77
CA ARG A 341 36.31 27.15 0.33
C ARG A 341 36.68 26.20 1.45
N VAL A 342 36.76 24.91 1.13
CA VAL A 342 37.26 23.89 2.06
C VAL A 342 38.77 24.02 2.20
N VAL A 343 39.25 24.29 3.41
CA VAL A 343 40.69 24.39 3.71
C VAL A 343 41.08 23.22 4.60
N SER A 344 42.16 22.51 4.23
CA SER A 344 42.66 21.41 5.06
C SER A 344 43.25 21.95 6.37
N LYS A 345 42.92 21.31 7.50
CA LYS A 345 43.42 21.67 8.84
C LYS A 345 44.96 21.73 8.90
N LYS A 346 45.66 20.88 8.13
CA LYS A 346 47.14 20.88 8.02
C LYS A 346 47.73 22.18 7.44
N ARG A 347 46.98 22.88 6.56
CA ARG A 347 47.40 24.19 6.01
C ARG A 347 47.19 25.35 6.99
N LEU A 348 46.25 25.22 7.93
CA LEU A 348 46.01 26.22 8.97
C LEU A 348 47.00 26.10 10.13
N THR A 349 47.44 24.88 10.46
CA THR A 349 48.44 24.65 11.51
C THR A 349 49.86 25.01 11.05
N GLY A 350 50.17 24.93 9.76
CA GLY A 350 51.48 25.34 9.22
C GLY A 350 51.68 26.86 9.12
N ALA A 351 50.58 27.64 9.05
CA ALA A 351 50.66 29.11 8.98
C ALA A 351 50.83 29.77 10.36
N HIS A 352 50.66 29.03 11.46
CA HIS A 352 50.79 29.55 12.82
C HIS A 352 52.19 29.30 13.43
N THR A 353 53.03 28.49 12.78
CA THR A 353 54.37 28.13 13.28
C THR A 353 55.51 29.01 12.74
N ASP A 354 55.24 29.89 11.77
CA ASP A 354 56.25 30.76 11.15
C ASP A 354 56.22 32.23 11.64
N ARG A 355 55.55 32.52 12.77
CA ARG A 355 55.40 33.91 13.27
C ARG A 355 55.84 34.18 14.70
N GLU A 356 56.63 33.28 15.30
CA GLU A 356 57.22 33.53 16.63
C GLU A 356 58.70 33.16 16.65
N ALA A 357 59.53 34.02 16.04
CA ALA A 357 60.97 34.07 16.28
C ALA A 357 61.56 35.42 15.81
N VAL A 358 61.36 36.51 16.56
CA VAL A 358 62.35 37.60 16.68
C VAL A 358 62.30 38.20 18.10
N SER A 359 63.46 38.14 18.76
CA SER A 359 63.83 38.57 20.10
C SER A 359 63.91 40.10 20.33
N PRO A 360 64.12 40.57 21.57
CA PRO A 360 63.74 41.91 22.05
C PRO A 360 64.82 42.98 21.90
N VAL A 361 64.41 44.25 21.88
CA VAL A 361 65.30 45.41 22.11
C VAL A 361 64.82 46.19 23.33
N SER A 362 65.73 46.32 24.29
CA SER A 362 65.68 47.16 25.48
C SER A 362 65.97 48.64 25.13
N LYS A 363 65.19 49.53 25.74
CA LYS A 363 65.56 50.90 26.16
C LYS A 363 64.82 51.08 27.50
N GLY A 364 65.48 51.39 28.61
CA GLY A 364 66.23 52.62 28.86
C GLY A 364 65.43 53.40 29.89
#